data_AF-A0A2M8DTL8-F1
#
_entry.id   AF-A0A2M8DTL8-F1
#
_cell.length_a   1.000
_cell.length_b   1.000
_cell.length_c   1.000
_cell.angle_alpha   90.00
_cell.angle_beta   90.00
_cell.angle_gamma   90.00
#
_symmetry.space_group_name_H-M   'P 1'
#
loop_
_entity.id
_entity.type
_entity.pdbx_description
1 polymer ?
#
loop_
_entity_poly.entity_id
_entity_poly.type
_entity_poly.pdbx_seq_one_letter_code
_entity_poly.pdbx_strand_id
1 'polypeptide(L)'
;MPSADIEFELNGDLFVWNAAKAEKNRQKHGIRFEEAATVFGDPLFTLVDASRNKEAREAAIGFDITGRLLYVVHIEIEASFIRIISAR
;
A
#
# COMPACT_ATOMS: atom_id res chain seq x y z
N MET A 1 -13.21 -15.05 11.93
CA MET A 1 -13.72 -14.60 10.62
C MET A 1 -12.50 -14.43 9.73
N PRO A 2 -12.33 -15.18 8.61
CA PRO A 2 -11.30 -14.85 7.65
C PRO A 2 -11.63 -13.43 7.14
N SER A 3 -10.73 -12.47 7.35
CA SER A 3 -10.98 -11.10 6.95
C SER A 3 -10.99 -11.03 5.43
N ALA A 4 -12.08 -10.50 4.88
CA ALA A 4 -12.21 -10.29 3.45
C ALA A 4 -11.07 -9.38 2.97
N ASP A 5 -10.49 -9.75 1.82
CA ASP A 5 -9.64 -8.84 1.08
C ASP A 5 -10.55 -7.83 0.34
N ILE A 6 -10.10 -6.58 0.28
CA ILE A 6 -10.72 -5.50 -0.47
C ILE A 6 -9.87 -5.30 -1.71
N GLU A 7 -10.52 -5.28 -2.86
CA GLU A 7 -9.93 -4.92 -4.14
C GLU A 7 -10.27 -3.46 -4.46
N PHE A 8 -9.31 -2.74 -5.02
CA PHE A 8 -9.44 -1.32 -5.34
C PHE A 8 -8.67 -1.01 -6.61
N GLU A 9 -9.36 -0.54 -7.64
CA GLU A 9 -8.75 -0.12 -8.90
C GLU A 9 -8.50 1.40 -8.88
N LEU A 10 -7.30 1.81 -9.30
CA LEU A 10 -6.92 3.20 -9.45
C LEU A 10 -6.03 3.37 -10.68
N ASN A 11 -6.45 4.22 -11.62
CA ASN A 11 -5.69 4.53 -12.84
C ASN A 11 -5.27 3.32 -13.70
N GLY A 12 -6.01 2.21 -13.60
CA GLY A 12 -5.70 0.96 -14.30
C GLY A 12 -4.81 -0.01 -13.52
N ASP A 13 -4.31 0.39 -12.36
CA ASP A 13 -3.61 -0.48 -11.41
C ASP A 13 -4.61 -1.08 -10.41
N LEU A 14 -4.40 -2.35 -10.05
CA LEU A 14 -5.25 -3.07 -9.12
C LEU A 14 -4.54 -3.27 -7.78
N PHE A 15 -5.15 -2.75 -6.72
CA PHE A 15 -4.67 -2.85 -5.36
C PHE A 15 -5.52 -3.83 -4.57
N VAL A 16 -4.88 -4.55 -3.66
CA VAL A 16 -5.57 -5.47 -2.76
C VAL A 16 -5.05 -5.33 -1.34
N TRP A 17 -5.93 -5.44 -0.35
CA TRP A 17 -5.50 -5.49 1.05
C TRP A 17 -6.51 -6.18 1.93
N ASN A 18 -6.02 -6.63 3.08
CA ASN A 18 -6.89 -7.20 4.08
C ASN A 18 -7.67 -6.10 4.83
N ALA A 19 -9.00 -6.21 4.88
CA ALA A 19 -9.85 -5.18 5.50
C ALA A 19 -9.47 -4.88 6.97
N ALA A 20 -9.13 -5.92 7.75
CA ALA A 20 -8.74 -5.75 9.14
C ALA A 20 -7.37 -5.05 9.29
N LYS A 21 -6.46 -5.19 8.31
CA LYS A 21 -5.20 -4.45 8.29
C LYS A 21 -5.42 -2.99 7.91
N ALA A 22 -6.28 -2.71 6.93
CA ALA A 22 -6.61 -1.35 6.54
C ALA A 22 -7.17 -0.55 7.72
N GLU A 23 -8.12 -1.13 8.46
CA GLU A 23 -8.70 -0.47 9.63
C GLU A 23 -7.65 -0.23 10.73
N LYS A 24 -6.81 -1.22 11.03
CA LYS A 24 -5.72 -1.05 12.01
C LYS A 24 -4.71 0.01 11.56
N ASN A 25 -4.39 0.08 10.26
CA ASN A 25 -3.48 1.06 9.73
C ASN A 25 -4.06 2.48 9.86
N ARG A 26 -5.34 2.65 9.51
CA ARG A 26 -6.06 3.91 9.69
C ARG A 26 -6.07 4.36 11.15
N GLN A 27 -6.38 3.46 12.08
CA GLN A 27 -6.38 3.78 13.52
C GLN A 27 -4.99 4.15 14.05
N LYS A 28 -3.94 3.48 13.56
CA LYS A 28 -2.57 3.68 14.05
C LYS A 28 -1.84 4.86 13.41
N HIS A 29 -2.08 5.09 12.12
CA HIS A 29 -1.30 6.02 11.29
C HIS A 29 -2.15 7.13 10.67
N GLY A 30 -3.47 7.08 10.80
CA GLY A 30 -4.37 8.08 10.19
C GLY A 30 -4.45 8.01 8.67
N ILE A 31 -3.93 6.95 8.06
CA ILE A 31 -3.85 6.78 6.60
C ILE A 31 -4.68 5.58 6.17
N ARG A 32 -5.64 5.84 5.27
CA ARG A 32 -6.40 4.80 4.57
C ARG A 32 -5.56 4.23 3.41
N PHE A 33 -5.81 2.98 3.05
CA PHE A 33 -5.04 2.35 1.97
C PHE A 33 -5.42 2.86 0.59
N GLU A 34 -6.65 3.37 0.41
CA GLU A 34 -7.08 4.08 -0.77
C GLU A 34 -6.26 5.37 -0.99
N GLU A 35 -5.89 6.07 0.10
CA GLU A 35 -5.00 7.24 0.02
C GLU A 35 -3.56 6.81 -0.27
N ALA A 36 -3.09 5.76 0.42
CA ALA A 36 -1.75 5.22 0.21
C ALA A 36 -1.53 4.70 -1.22
N ALA A 37 -2.55 4.13 -1.86
CA ALA A 37 -2.49 3.67 -3.25
C ALA A 37 -2.14 4.80 -4.23
N THR A 38 -2.45 6.05 -3.88
CA THR A 38 -2.15 7.19 -4.76
C THR A 38 -0.66 7.50 -4.89
N VAL A 39 0.18 7.00 -3.97
CA VAL A 39 1.65 7.12 -4.03
C VAL A 39 2.21 6.48 -5.30
N PHE A 40 1.58 5.42 -5.81
CA PHE A 40 2.02 4.75 -7.04
C PHE A 40 1.77 5.59 -8.30
N GLY A 41 0.98 6.66 -8.20
CA GLY A 41 0.81 7.65 -9.25
C GLY A 41 1.79 8.83 -9.16
N ASP A 42 2.63 8.92 -8.12
CA ASP A 42 3.63 9.98 -7.98
C ASP A 42 4.79 9.73 -8.95
N PRO A 43 5.05 10.60 -9.94
CA PRO A 43 6.16 10.42 -10.89
C PRO A 43 7.54 10.41 -10.21
N LEU A 44 7.64 10.80 -8.94
CA LEU A 44 8.87 10.85 -8.16
C LEU A 44 8.98 9.75 -7.10
N PHE A 45 8.03 8.81 -7.01
CA PHE A 45 8.15 7.75 -6.01
C PHE A 45 9.40 6.89 -6.26
N THR A 46 9.97 6.35 -5.19
CA THR A 46 11.06 5.38 -5.26
C THR A 46 10.69 4.10 -4.53
N LEU A 47 11.20 2.98 -5.02
CA LEU A 47 11.13 1.69 -4.33
C LEU A 47 12.37 1.49 -3.47
N VAL A 48 12.17 0.94 -2.26
CA VAL A 48 13.24 0.52 -1.36
C VAL A 48 12.95 -0.86 -0.80
N ASP A 49 14.00 -1.60 -0.44
CA ASP A 49 13.87 -2.88 0.24
C ASP A 49 13.20 -2.68 1.62
N ALA A 50 12.09 -3.38 1.84
CA ALA A 50 11.33 -3.39 3.08
C ALA A 50 11.23 -4.80 3.68
N SER A 51 12.11 -5.70 3.26
CA SER A 51 12.13 -7.10 3.69
C SER A 51 12.18 -7.22 5.21
N ARG A 52 11.37 -8.13 5.74
CA ARG A 52 11.28 -8.34 7.20
C ARG A 52 11.10 -9.81 7.51
N ASN A 53 11.87 -10.33 8.45
CA ASN A 53 11.79 -11.73 8.90
C ASN A 53 11.86 -12.75 7.75
N LYS A 54 12.69 -12.50 6.72
CA LYS A 54 12.82 -13.30 5.50
C LYS A 54 11.62 -13.25 4.53
N GLU A 55 10.63 -12.39 4.79
CA GLU A 55 9.60 -12.09 3.80
C GLU A 55 10.10 -10.97 2.88
N ALA A 56 10.16 -11.26 1.59
CA ALA A 56 10.45 -10.29 0.55
C ALA A 56 9.30 -9.28 0.48
N ARG A 57 9.61 -8.02 0.74
CA ARG A 57 8.66 -6.90 0.70
C ARG A 57 9.38 -5.66 0.21
N GLU A 58 8.65 -4.79 -0.46
CA GLU A 58 9.16 -3.50 -0.91
C GLU A 58 8.37 -2.38 -0.25
N ALA A 59 8.94 -1.18 -0.26
CA ALA A 59 8.21 0.02 0.09
C ALA A 59 8.32 1.07 -1.01
N ALA A 60 7.17 1.58 -1.43
CA ALA A 60 7.06 2.80 -2.20
C ALA A 60 7.14 4.00 -1.26
N ILE A 61 8.06 4.92 -1.55
CA ILE A 61 8.18 6.21 -0.87
C ILE A 61 7.86 7.28 -1.89
N GLY A 62 6.79 8.03 -1.65
CA GLY A 62 6.33 9.09 -2.55
C GLY A 62 5.17 9.88 -1.92
N PHE A 63 4.68 10.88 -2.65
CA PHE A 63 3.61 11.75 -2.21
C PHE A 63 2.23 11.20 -2.56
N ASP A 64 1.28 11.30 -1.64
CA ASP A 64 -0.13 11.07 -1.94
C ASP A 64 -0.75 12.27 -2.70
N ILE A 65 -1.99 12.14 -3.18
CA ILE A 65 -2.70 13.23 -3.89
C ILE A 65 -2.88 14.51 -3.06
N THR A 66 -2.71 14.45 -1.73
CA THR A 66 -2.81 15.61 -0.84
C THR A 66 -1.46 16.26 -0.56
N GLY A 67 -0.37 15.71 -1.10
CA GLY A 67 1.00 16.18 -0.90
C GLY A 67 1.66 15.67 0.38
N ARG A 68 1.15 14.61 1.02
CA ARG A 68 1.82 13.96 2.16
C ARG A 68 2.82 12.93 1.66
N LEU A 69 4.06 13.01 2.15
CA LEU A 69 5.06 11.98 1.91
C LEU A 69 4.72 10.73 2.72
N LEU A 70 4.53 9.59 2.06
CA LEU A 70 4.16 8.33 2.68
C LEU A 70 5.22 7.25 2.44
N TYR A 71 5.31 6.31 3.38
CA TYR A 71 6.06 5.06 3.28
C TYR A 71 5.07 3.89 3.19
N VAL A 72 4.89 3.31 2.01
CA VAL A 72 3.87 2.29 1.72
C VAL A 72 4.53 0.93 1.49
N VAL A 73 4.39 0.02 2.45
CA VAL A 73 4.90 -1.36 2.34
C VAL A 73 3.94 -2.20 1.52
N HIS A 74 4.44 -2.85 0.48
CA HIS A 74 3.67 -3.72 -0.41
C HIS A 74 4.42 -4.98 -0.81
N ILE A 75 3.68 -5.88 -1.46
CA ILE A 75 4.22 -6.97 -2.29
C ILE A 75 3.46 -6.97 -3.62
N GLU A 76 4.13 -7.33 -4.71
CA GLU A 76 3.44 -7.63 -5.97
C GLU A 76 2.92 -9.08 -5.96
N ILE A 77 1.73 -9.28 -6.52
CA ILE A 77 1.11 -10.60 -6.70
C ILE A 77 0.88 -10.81 -8.18
N GLU A 78 1.49 -11.86 -8.74
CA GLU A 78 1.32 -12.31 -10.13
C GLU A 78 1.49 -11.18 -11.17
N ALA A 79 2.34 -10.18 -10.86
CA ALA A 79 2.54 -8.96 -11.66
C ALA A 79 1.25 -8.18 -12.02
N SER A 80 0.13 -8.49 -11.36
CA SER A 80 -1.20 -8.01 -11.72
C SER A 80 -1.86 -7.25 -10.57
N PHE A 81 -1.37 -7.42 -9.33
CA PHE A 81 -1.92 -6.76 -8.15
C PHE A 81 -0.82 -6.24 -7.23
N ILE A 82 -1.04 -5.06 -6.66
CA ILE A 82 -0.22 -4.51 -5.58
C ILE A 82 -0.94 -4.77 -4.25
N ARG A 83 -0.37 -5.62 -3.40
CA ARG A 83 -0.92 -5.87 -2.07
C ARG A 83 -0.33 -4.91 -1.06
N ILE A 84 -1.11 -3.93 -0.61
CA ILE A 84 -0.70 -3.00 0.44
C ILE A 84 -0.78 -3.68 1.80
N ILE A 85 0.33 -3.62 2.55
CA ILE A 85 0.48 -4.23 3.88
C ILE A 85 0.43 -3.19 4.99
N SER A 86 1.02 -2.01 4.77
CA SER A 86 1.08 -0.91 5.73
C SER A 86 1.38 0.41 5.02
N ALA A 87 0.90 1.52 5.56
CA ALA A 87 1.20 2.87 5.09
C ALA A 87 1.35 3.79 6.30
N ARG A 88 2.37 4.66 6.30
CA ARG A 88 2.66 5.58 7.39
C ARG A 88 3.38 6.84 6.90
#